data_AF-A0A926RV84-F1
#
_entry.id   AF-A0A926RV84-F1
#
_cell.length_a   1.000
_cell.length_b   1.000
_cell.length_c   1.000
_cell.angle_alpha   90.00
_cell.angle_beta   90.00
_cell.angle_gamma   90.00
#
_symmetry.space_group_name_H-M   'P 1'
#
loop_
_entity.id
_entity.type
_entity.pdbx_description
1 polymer ?
#
loop_
_entity_poly.entity_id
_entity_poly.type
_entity_poly.pdbx_seq_one_letter_code
_entity_poly.pdbx_strand_id
1 'polypeptide(L)'
;MLPLFHYNWQIRDEWLKWCEQFDQEELLKKRVGGMQSILHTLFHIIDVEYSWIGAIIGEEEEGPQFSDYQALESVKELSFRYRKVLEPMLEQKLPKLLRGEVKPAWSIETYSNEEVMYHVLTHEIHHMGQLAVWARELNIKPISVNFIDRNLIHLRPHIRV
;
A
#
# COMPACT_ATOMS: atom_id res chain seq x y z
N MET A 1 11.78 4.39 8.29
CA MET A 1 10.83 4.37 7.16
C MET A 1 10.63 2.97 6.59
N LEU A 2 11.69 2.23 6.22
CA LEU A 2 11.57 0.85 5.70
C LEU A 2 10.68 -0.10 6.54
N PRO A 3 10.75 -0.15 7.89
CA PRO A 3 9.82 -0.97 8.68
C PRO A 3 8.34 -0.63 8.47
N LEU A 4 8.01 0.60 8.10
CA LEU A 4 6.64 1.03 7.84
C LEU A 4 6.14 0.59 6.45
N PHE A 5 7.03 0.45 5.45
CA PHE A 5 6.70 -0.20 4.19
C PHE A 5 6.38 -1.68 4.43
N HIS A 6 7.25 -2.41 5.14
CA HIS A 6 6.97 -3.81 5.47
C HIS A 6 5.70 -3.97 6.32
N TYR A 7 5.43 -3.04 7.25
CA TYR A 7 4.15 -2.99 7.97
C TYR A 7 2.97 -2.91 7.00
N ASN A 8 2.95 -1.89 6.13
CA ASN A 8 1.88 -1.68 5.18
C ASN A 8 1.67 -2.91 4.29
N TRP A 9 2.75 -3.48 3.77
CA TRP A 9 2.71 -4.70 2.96
C TRP A 9 2.12 -5.91 3.69
N GLN A 10 2.51 -6.15 4.95
CA GLN A 10 1.91 -7.22 5.76
C GLN A 10 0.41 -7.00 5.99
N ILE A 11 0.00 -5.77 6.32
CA ILE A 11 -1.41 -5.43 6.54
C ILE A 11 -2.22 -5.56 5.24
N ARG A 12 -1.65 -5.15 4.10
CA ARG A 12 -2.27 -5.27 2.79
C ARG A 12 -2.49 -6.73 2.41
N ASP A 13 -1.51 -7.60 2.66
CA ASP A 13 -1.64 -9.04 2.41
C ASP A 13 -2.74 -9.67 3.29
N GLU A 14 -2.82 -9.27 4.56
CA GLU A 14 -3.89 -9.68 5.47
C GLU A 14 -5.27 -9.20 4.99
N TRP A 15 -5.37 -7.98 4.45
CA TRP A 15 -6.63 -7.47 3.87
C TRP A 15 -7.02 -8.21 2.60
N LEU A 16 -6.06 -8.48 1.70
CA LEU A 16 -6.28 -9.26 0.49
C LEU A 16 -6.73 -10.68 0.84
N LYS A 17 -6.13 -11.30 1.86
CA LYS A 17 -6.57 -12.60 2.38
C LYS A 17 -7.96 -12.52 3.01
N TRP A 18 -8.25 -11.47 3.78
CA TRP A 18 -9.56 -11.22 4.36
C TRP A 18 -10.64 -11.08 3.27
N CYS A 19 -10.31 -10.55 2.10
CA CYS A 19 -11.25 -10.43 0.98
C CYS A 19 -11.69 -11.78 0.38
N GLU A 20 -10.93 -12.86 0.56
CA GLU A 20 -11.24 -14.18 -0.02
C GLU A 20 -12.54 -14.81 0.50
N GLN A 21 -13.11 -14.28 1.58
CA GLN A 21 -14.39 -14.75 2.13
C GLN A 21 -15.62 -14.18 1.40
N PHE A 22 -15.43 -13.23 0.49
CA PHE A 22 -16.51 -12.54 -0.22
C PHE A 22 -16.53 -12.91 -1.69
N ASP A 23 -17.71 -12.84 -2.30
CA ASP A 23 -17.84 -12.88 -3.75
C ASP A 23 -17.47 -11.53 -4.39
N GLN A 24 -17.41 -11.53 -5.72
CA GLN A 24 -17.06 -10.34 -6.48
C GLN A 24 -18.08 -9.20 -6.31
N GLU A 25 -19.36 -9.52 -6.11
CA GLU A 25 -20.40 -8.52 -5.92
C GLU A 25 -20.15 -7.71 -4.64
N GLU A 26 -19.91 -8.38 -3.52
CA GLU A 26 -19.70 -7.71 -2.23
C GLU A 26 -18.38 -6.92 -2.19
N LEU A 27 -17.34 -7.40 -2.90
CA LEU A 27 -16.06 -6.70 -3.06
C LEU A 27 -16.17 -5.42 -3.90
N LEU A 28 -17.04 -5.41 -4.92
CA LEU A 28 -17.28 -4.27 -5.82
C LEU A 28 -18.41 -3.36 -5.36
N LYS A 29 -19.20 -3.79 -4.37
CA LYS A 29 -20.35 -3.06 -3.85
C LYS A 29 -19.98 -1.64 -3.45
N LYS A 30 -20.83 -0.69 -3.90
CA LYS A 30 -20.66 0.72 -3.58
C LYS A 30 -20.91 0.99 -2.10
N ARG A 31 -19.99 1.72 -1.48
CA ARG A 31 -20.01 2.15 -0.07
C ARG A 31 -19.73 3.64 0.03
N VAL A 32 -20.09 4.22 1.17
CA VAL A 32 -19.76 5.62 1.46
C VAL A 32 -18.31 5.71 1.92
N GLY A 33 -17.57 6.67 1.35
CA GLY A 33 -16.16 6.95 1.68
C GLY A 33 -15.15 6.31 0.73
N GLY A 34 -13.90 6.77 0.79
CA GLY A 34 -12.77 6.22 0.04
C GLY A 34 -13.02 6.11 -1.47
N MET A 35 -12.53 5.01 -2.06
CA MET A 35 -12.74 4.67 -3.48
C MET A 35 -14.07 3.95 -3.74
N GLN A 36 -15.00 4.05 -2.78
CA GLN A 36 -16.36 3.55 -2.84
C GLN A 36 -16.51 2.03 -2.97
N SER A 37 -15.45 1.22 -2.98
CA SER A 37 -15.55 -0.24 -2.84
C SER A 37 -14.30 -0.82 -2.18
N ILE A 38 -14.41 -2.02 -1.61
CA ILE A 38 -13.28 -2.69 -0.94
C ILE A 38 -12.16 -2.97 -1.95
N LEU A 39 -12.52 -3.57 -3.10
CA LEU A 39 -11.54 -3.96 -4.11
C LEU A 39 -10.89 -2.75 -4.77
N HIS A 40 -11.66 -1.70 -5.07
CA HIS A 40 -11.13 -0.50 -5.69
C HIS A 40 -10.20 0.27 -4.74
N THR A 41 -10.51 0.28 -3.44
CA THR A 41 -9.62 0.88 -2.43
C THR A 41 -8.29 0.13 -2.37
N LEU A 42 -8.28 -1.20 -2.39
CA LEU A 42 -7.03 -1.98 -2.39
C LEU A 42 -6.23 -1.77 -3.68
N PHE A 43 -6.89 -1.78 -4.83
CA PHE A 43 -6.26 -1.43 -6.11
C PHE A 43 -5.62 -0.04 -6.08
N HIS A 44 -6.36 0.96 -5.60
CA HIS A 44 -5.90 2.35 -5.53
C HIS A 44 -4.66 2.52 -4.64
N ILE A 45 -4.62 1.85 -3.48
CA ILE A 45 -3.45 1.84 -2.61
C ILE A 45 -2.21 1.35 -3.38
N ILE A 46 -2.34 0.21 -4.08
CA ILE A 46 -1.24 -0.43 -4.82
C ILE A 46 -0.76 0.46 -5.96
N ASP A 47 -1.70 1.03 -6.71
CA ASP A 47 -1.41 1.91 -7.84
C ASP A 47 -0.71 3.20 -7.41
N VAL A 48 -1.21 3.87 -6.36
CA VAL A 48 -0.60 5.11 -5.84
C VAL A 48 0.81 4.86 -5.30
N GLU A 49 1.03 3.76 -4.57
CA GLU A 49 2.37 3.38 -4.09
C GLU A 49 3.35 3.24 -5.26
N TYR A 50 3.00 2.44 -6.27
CA TYR A 50 3.88 2.17 -7.39
C TYR A 50 4.11 3.40 -8.26
N SER A 51 3.06 4.17 -8.56
CA SER A 51 3.16 5.39 -9.37
C SER A 51 4.15 6.38 -8.75
N TRP A 52 3.96 6.74 -7.48
CA TRP A 52 4.83 7.71 -6.81
C TRP A 52 6.28 7.25 -6.70
N ILE A 53 6.50 5.98 -6.35
CA ILE A 53 7.86 5.46 -6.21
C ILE A 53 8.51 5.26 -7.59
N GLY A 54 7.73 4.88 -8.60
CA GLY A 54 8.11 4.81 -10.01
C GLY A 54 8.65 6.13 -10.51
N ALA A 55 7.96 7.24 -10.21
CA ALA A 55 8.43 8.59 -10.52
C ALA A 55 9.79 8.90 -9.88
N ILE A 56 9.99 8.52 -8.62
CA ILE A 56 11.27 8.73 -7.92
C ILE A 56 12.43 7.96 -8.55
N ILE A 57 12.17 6.74 -9.04
CA ILE A 57 13.21 5.89 -9.65
C ILE A 57 13.38 6.11 -11.16
N GLY A 58 12.54 6.94 -11.78
CA GLY A 58 12.55 7.20 -13.21
C GLY A 58 11.95 6.08 -14.07
N GLU A 59 11.09 5.25 -13.48
CA GLU A 59 10.37 4.15 -14.14
C GLU A 59 8.87 4.45 -14.15
N GLU A 60 8.49 5.66 -14.59
CA GLU A 60 7.08 6.01 -14.78
C GLU A 60 6.48 5.19 -15.92
N GLU A 61 5.44 4.43 -15.61
CA GLU A 61 4.65 3.66 -16.57
C GLU A 61 3.24 4.25 -16.70
N GLU A 62 2.56 3.97 -17.80
CA GLU A 62 1.12 4.23 -17.89
C GLU A 62 0.40 3.41 -16.82
N GLY A 63 -0.28 4.08 -15.90
CA GLY A 63 -0.91 3.45 -14.74
C GLY A 63 -2.03 2.48 -15.14
N PRO A 64 -2.21 1.37 -14.40
CA PRO A 64 -3.27 0.41 -14.65
C PRO A 64 -4.64 1.07 -14.52
N GLN A 65 -5.62 0.62 -15.31
CA GLN A 65 -7.01 1.04 -15.17
C GLN A 65 -7.77 0.04 -14.30
N PHE A 66 -8.51 0.52 -13.29
CA PHE A 66 -9.27 -0.38 -12.40
C PHE A 66 -10.27 -1.27 -13.14
N SER A 67 -10.76 -0.85 -14.31
CA SER A 67 -11.62 -1.66 -15.19
C SER A 67 -11.02 -3.00 -15.56
N ASP A 68 -9.69 -3.11 -15.59
CA ASP A 68 -8.97 -4.32 -15.96
C ASP A 68 -8.67 -5.22 -14.75
N TYR A 69 -8.94 -4.74 -13.53
CA TYR A 69 -8.58 -5.37 -12.25
C TYR A 69 -9.78 -5.58 -11.33
N GLN A 70 -10.96 -5.86 -11.89
CA GLN A 70 -12.21 -6.04 -11.13
C GLN A 70 -12.35 -7.41 -10.42
N ALA A 71 -11.28 -8.21 -10.39
CA ALA A 71 -11.23 -9.48 -9.67
C ALA A 71 -10.16 -9.46 -8.56
N LEU A 72 -10.43 -10.12 -7.43
CA LEU A 72 -9.49 -10.18 -6.30
C LEU A 72 -8.11 -10.70 -6.71
N GLU A 73 -8.07 -11.78 -7.51
CA GLU A 73 -6.80 -12.37 -7.96
C GLU A 73 -5.99 -11.42 -8.86
N SER A 74 -6.64 -10.62 -9.71
CA SER A 74 -5.92 -9.61 -10.50
C SER A 74 -5.29 -8.52 -9.62
N VAL A 75 -5.96 -8.09 -8.55
CA VAL A 75 -5.41 -7.10 -7.60
C VAL A 75 -4.27 -7.70 -6.77
N LYS A 76 -4.37 -8.98 -6.37
CA LYS A 76 -3.30 -9.72 -5.68
C LYS A 76 -2.05 -9.82 -6.56
N GLU A 77 -2.22 -10.21 -7.83
CA GLU A 77 -1.13 -10.30 -8.79
C GLU A 77 -0.46 -8.93 -9.02
N LEU A 78 -1.27 -7.86 -9.14
CA LEU A 78 -0.75 -6.50 -9.24
C LEU A 78 0.11 -6.12 -8.03
N SER A 79 -0.40 -6.36 -6.81
CA SER A 79 0.34 -6.10 -5.56
C SER A 79 1.67 -6.84 -5.52
N PHE A 80 1.65 -8.13 -5.88
CA PHE A 80 2.84 -8.98 -5.90
C PHE A 80 3.88 -8.48 -6.91
N ARG A 81 3.44 -8.22 -8.14
CA ARG A 81 4.31 -7.75 -9.23
C ARG A 81 5.00 -6.44 -8.88
N TYR A 82 4.26 -5.47 -8.37
CA TYR A 82 4.81 -4.17 -7.97
C TYR A 82 5.74 -4.29 -6.77
N ARG A 83 5.36 -5.03 -5.72
CA ARG A 83 6.24 -5.22 -4.57
C ARG A 83 7.55 -5.89 -4.93
N LYS A 84 7.53 -6.88 -5.84
CA LYS A 84 8.74 -7.56 -6.32
C LYS A 84 9.78 -6.61 -6.93
N VAL A 85 9.33 -5.48 -7.50
CA VAL A 85 10.22 -4.43 -8.01
C VAL A 85 10.63 -3.49 -6.87
N LEU A 86 9.67 -3.01 -6.09
CA LEU A 86 9.89 -1.95 -5.10
C LEU A 86 10.68 -2.40 -3.88
N GLU A 87 10.41 -3.59 -3.33
CA GLU A 87 11.01 -4.08 -2.08
C GLU A 87 12.54 -4.13 -2.13
N PRO A 88 13.19 -4.87 -3.06
CA PRO A 88 14.65 -4.92 -3.10
C PRO A 88 15.28 -3.55 -3.38
N MET A 89 14.58 -2.71 -4.16
CA MET A 89 15.01 -1.38 -4.50
C MET A 89 15.02 -0.46 -3.26
N LEU A 90 13.95 -0.47 -2.46
CA LEU A 90 13.86 0.28 -1.21
C LEU A 90 14.86 -0.23 -0.18
N GLU A 91 14.97 -1.55 0.03
CA GLU A 91 15.92 -2.13 0.97
C GLU A 91 17.37 -1.71 0.68
N GLN A 92 17.75 -1.68 -0.60
CA GLN A 92 19.12 -1.37 -1.01
C GLN A 92 19.39 0.14 -1.07
N LYS A 93 18.42 0.95 -1.52
CA LYS A 93 18.69 2.33 -1.96
C LYS A 93 17.94 3.41 -1.18
N LEU A 94 17.09 3.08 -0.22
CA LEU A 94 16.24 4.07 0.48
C LEU A 94 16.98 5.33 0.95
N PRO A 95 18.13 5.28 1.65
CA PRO A 95 18.84 6.50 2.06
C PRO A 95 19.28 7.39 0.90
N LYS A 96 19.53 6.81 -0.28
CA LYS A 96 19.86 7.56 -1.49
C LYS A 96 18.61 8.14 -2.14
N LEU A 97 17.52 7.37 -2.22
CA LEU A 97 16.27 7.80 -2.83
C LEU A 97 15.65 8.98 -2.10
N LEU A 98 15.74 9.02 -0.77
CA LEU A 98 15.25 10.14 0.04
C LEU A 98 15.97 11.46 -0.27
N ARG A 99 17.16 11.41 -0.87
CA ARG A 99 17.93 12.60 -1.27
C ARG A 99 17.59 12.95 -2.71
N GLY A 100 16.64 13.85 -2.89
CA GLY A 100 16.29 14.36 -4.20
C GLY A 100 14.90 14.93 -4.25
N GLU A 101 14.53 15.32 -5.46
CA GLU A 101 13.22 15.83 -5.79
C GLU A 101 12.73 15.10 -7.05
N VAL A 102 11.41 15.03 -7.19
CA VAL A 102 10.73 14.40 -8.30
C VAL A 102 9.65 15.32 -8.84
N LYS A 103 9.53 15.37 -10.17
CA LYS A 103 8.42 16.00 -10.88
C LYS A 103 7.69 14.91 -11.66
N PRO A 104 6.63 14.30 -11.09
CA PRO A 104 5.88 13.24 -11.78
C PRO A 104 5.19 13.78 -13.03
N ALA A 105 5.03 12.96 -14.08
CA ALA A 105 4.41 13.39 -15.32
C ALA A 105 2.97 13.92 -15.18
N TRP A 106 2.23 13.45 -14.16
CA TRP A 106 0.86 13.90 -13.87
C TRP A 106 0.78 15.17 -13.01
N SER A 107 1.92 15.74 -12.59
CA SER A 107 1.96 16.94 -11.77
C SER A 107 2.76 18.07 -12.41
N ILE A 108 2.31 19.30 -12.21
CA ILE A 108 3.08 20.48 -12.60
C ILE A 108 4.14 20.88 -11.56
N GLU A 109 3.96 20.40 -10.32
CA GLU A 109 4.79 20.71 -9.16
C GLU A 109 5.95 19.73 -9.00
N THR A 110 6.97 20.16 -8.27
CA THR A 110 8.12 19.34 -7.87
C THR A 110 8.05 19.09 -6.37
N TYR A 111 8.29 17.85 -5.95
CA TYR A 111 8.18 17.42 -4.56
C TYR A 111 9.52 16.85 -4.08
N SER A 112 9.80 16.98 -2.79
CA SER A 112 10.91 16.23 -2.20
C SER A 112 10.59 14.74 -2.17
N ASN A 113 11.59 13.89 -2.44
CA ASN A 113 11.39 12.44 -2.41
C ASN A 113 10.99 11.95 -1.01
N GLU A 114 11.46 12.62 0.04
CA GLU A 114 11.08 12.31 1.42
C GLU A 114 9.59 12.59 1.68
N GLU A 115 9.08 13.73 1.22
CA GLU A 115 7.65 14.06 1.33
C GLU A 115 6.78 13.04 0.60
N VAL A 116 7.15 12.67 -0.63
CA VAL A 116 6.45 11.64 -1.40
C VAL A 116 6.45 10.29 -0.66
N MET A 117 7.57 9.88 -0.07
CA MET A 117 7.64 8.63 0.69
C MET A 117 6.73 8.65 1.93
N TYR A 118 6.66 9.77 2.66
CA TYR A 118 5.70 9.92 3.77
C TYR A 118 4.25 9.95 3.28
N HIS A 119 3.98 10.59 2.13
CA HIS A 119 2.67 10.58 1.50
C HIS A 119 2.23 9.14 1.21
N VAL A 120 3.05 8.33 0.52
CA VAL A 120 2.73 6.93 0.20
C VAL A 120 2.44 6.11 1.46
N LEU A 121 3.28 6.22 2.50
CA LEU A 121 3.10 5.47 3.74
C LEU A 121 1.80 5.84 4.47
N THR A 122 1.52 7.13 4.59
CA THR A 122 0.32 7.62 5.30
C THR A 122 -0.95 7.41 4.50
N HIS A 123 -0.87 7.46 3.17
CA HIS A 123 -1.97 7.20 2.24
C HIS A 123 -2.53 5.78 2.40
N GLU A 124 -1.65 4.77 2.44
CA GLU A 124 -2.09 3.38 2.64
C GLU A 124 -2.71 3.16 4.02
N ILE A 125 -2.12 3.70 5.08
CA ILE A 125 -2.68 3.64 6.45
C ILE A 125 -4.06 4.30 6.51
N HIS A 126 -4.23 5.44 5.85
CA HIS A 126 -5.51 6.15 5.76
C HIS A 126 -6.60 5.26 5.16
N HIS A 127 -6.32 4.62 4.01
CA HIS A 127 -7.30 3.76 3.34
C HIS A 127 -7.55 2.44 4.07
N MET A 128 -6.55 1.87 4.74
CA MET A 128 -6.75 0.71 5.62
C MET A 128 -7.70 1.03 6.78
N GLY A 129 -7.68 2.25 7.30
CA GLY A 129 -8.66 2.73 8.29
C GLY A 129 -10.09 2.71 7.75
N GLN A 130 -10.30 3.07 6.48
CA GLN A 130 -11.62 3.00 5.84
C GLN A 130 -12.10 1.56 5.68
N LEU A 131 -11.22 0.64 5.25
CA LEU A 131 -11.53 -0.79 5.17
C LEU A 131 -11.95 -1.36 6.54
N ALA A 132 -11.30 -0.92 7.62
CA ALA A 132 -11.64 -1.34 8.97
C ALA A 132 -13.08 -0.94 9.38
N VAL A 133 -13.55 0.23 8.94
CA VAL A 133 -14.94 0.65 9.16
C VAL A 133 -15.90 -0.25 8.38
N TRP A 134 -15.65 -0.48 7.10
CA TRP A 134 -16.53 -1.33 6.28
C TRP A 134 -16.56 -2.79 6.76
N ALA A 135 -15.45 -3.32 7.25
CA ALA A 135 -15.44 -4.64 7.88
C ALA A 135 -16.43 -4.72 9.06
N ARG A 136 -16.51 -3.66 9.89
CA ARG A 136 -17.47 -3.59 10.99
C ARG A 136 -18.91 -3.45 10.51
N GLU A 137 -19.16 -2.70 9.45
CA GLU A 137 -20.50 -2.63 8.83
C GLU A 137 -20.98 -3.99 8.33
N LEU A 138 -20.06 -4.85 7.90
CA LEU A 138 -20.32 -6.24 7.53
C LEU A 138 -20.44 -7.19 8.73
N ASN A 139 -20.40 -6.68 9.96
CA ASN A 139 -20.34 -7.45 11.21
C ASN A 139 -19.16 -8.43 11.28
N ILE A 140 -18.06 -8.12 10.60
CA ILE A 140 -16.84 -8.92 10.58
C ILE A 140 -15.74 -8.19 11.35
N LYS A 141 -14.90 -8.94 12.05
CA LYS A 141 -13.74 -8.36 12.74
C LYS A 141 -12.72 -7.90 11.68
N PRO A 142 -12.30 -6.62 11.68
CA PRO A 142 -11.20 -6.16 10.83
C PRO A 142 -9.89 -6.81 11.27
N ILE A 143 -8.94 -6.84 10.35
CA ILE A 143 -7.57 -7.26 10.68
C ILE A 143 -6.94 -6.30 11.70
N SER A 144 -5.91 -6.78 12.40
CA SER A 144 -5.21 -5.95 13.39
C SER A 144 -4.31 -4.94 12.69
N VAL A 145 -4.44 -3.65 13.00
CA VAL A 145 -3.57 -2.58 12.47
C VAL A 145 -2.45 -2.20 13.45
N ASN A 146 -2.13 -3.09 14.39
CA ASN A 146 -1.04 -2.84 15.32
C ASN A 146 0.31 -2.95 14.61
N PHE A 147 1.17 -1.96 14.79
CA PHE A 147 2.57 -2.07 14.37
C PHE A 147 3.38 -2.98 15.33
N ILE A 148 3.06 -2.92 16.63
CA ILE A 148 3.69 -3.74 17.67
C ILE A 148 3.34 -5.23 17.44
N ASP A 149 4.27 -6.11 17.82
CA ASP A 149 4.16 -7.58 17.71
C ASP A 149 4.13 -8.13 16.27
N ARG A 150 4.62 -7.36 15.29
CA ARG A 150 4.75 -7.79 13.89
C ARG A 150 6.17 -8.18 13.45
N ASN A 151 7.12 -8.21 14.39
CA ASN A 151 8.53 -8.55 14.13
C ASN A 151 9.23 -7.67 13.07
N LEU A 152 8.81 -6.41 12.92
CA LEU A 152 9.31 -5.49 11.90
C LEU A 152 10.58 -4.73 12.30
N ILE A 153 10.88 -4.69 13.60
CA ILE A 153 12.08 -4.08 14.15
C ILE A 153 12.69 -5.07 15.13
N HIS A 154 13.85 -5.63 14.78
CA HIS A 154 14.61 -6.44 15.72
C HIS A 154 15.32 -5.50 16.71
N LEU A 155 14.95 -5.59 17.99
CA LEU A 155 15.79 -5.03 19.05
C LEU A 155 17.11 -5.82 19.04
N ARG A 156 18.25 -5.11 19.03
CA ARG A 156 19.53 -5.76 19.34
C ARG A 156 19.36 -6.44 20.70
N PRO A 157 19.81 -7.69 20.88
CA PRO A 157 19.74 -8.33 22.19
C PRO A 157 20.42 -7.40 23.20
N HIS A 158 19.70 -7.05 24.25
CA HIS A 158 20.30 -6.39 25.40
C HIS A 158 21.38 -7.33 25.93
N ILE A 159 22.65 -7.03 25.65
CA ILE A 159 23.76 -7.61 26.37
C ILE A 159 23.57 -7.12 27.81
N ARG A 160 23.02 -7.99 28.65
CA ARG A 160 23.10 -7.82 30.10
C ARG A 160 24.57 -8.00 30.44
N VAL A 161 25.25 -6.89 30.73
CA VAL A 161 26.56 -6.88 31.39
C VAL A 161 26.36 -7.28 32.85
#